data_AF-A0A957M9I0-F1
#
_entry.id   AF-A0A957M9I0-F1
#
_cell.length_a   1.000
_cell.length_b   1.000
_cell.length_c   1.000
_cell.angle_alpha   90.00
_cell.angle_beta   90.00
_cell.angle_gamma   90.00
#
_symmetry.space_group_name_H-M   'P 1'
#
loop_
_entity.id
_entity.type
_entity.pdbx_description
1 polymer ?
#
loop_
_entity_poly.entity_id
_entity_poly.type
_entity_poly.pdbx_seq_one_letter_code
_entity_poly.pdbx_strand_id
1 'polypeptide(L)'
;ATYTTSSLDAYDGAQNPTSPATHYITVEYGGDGSFAGSTSEAQSQSVGKAATMTTLVSGLNPSIYGNSVVFTATVTIQAPGAASMTGEDVTFRDGAATLGTGTLDASGIATVTTSLLSGGVHSVTAEYGGRTNITGSVSSGVMQTVNKASQSITFGALGDKVYGAAAFPVTATASSGLTVTFASMTPAVCTVSGNIVSPVANGACTI
;
A
#
# COMPACT_ATOMS: atom_id res chain seq x y z
N ALA A 1 52.18 14.43 -29.47
CA ALA A 1 51.16 15.19 -28.72
C ALA A 1 50.37 14.22 -27.87
N THR A 2 50.50 14.31 -26.55
CA THR A 2 49.70 13.51 -25.61
C THR A 2 48.56 14.41 -25.17
N TYR A 3 47.32 13.97 -25.37
CA TYR A 3 46.13 14.64 -24.86
C TYR A 3 45.68 13.89 -23.62
N THR A 4 45.59 14.58 -22.50
CA THR A 4 45.09 14.02 -21.24
C THR A 4 43.76 14.67 -20.90
N THR A 5 42.74 13.83 -20.69
CA THR A 5 41.46 14.24 -20.10
C THR A 5 41.60 14.14 -18.58
N SER A 6 41.57 15.27 -17.88
CA SER A 6 41.53 15.28 -16.42
C SER A 6 40.09 15.55 -15.97
N SER A 7 39.56 14.65 -15.15
CA SER A 7 38.34 14.88 -14.38
C SER A 7 38.73 15.24 -12.95
N LEU A 8 37.99 16.13 -12.29
CA LEU A 8 38.15 16.43 -10.87
C LEU A 8 37.46 15.40 -9.94
N ASP A 9 36.83 14.36 -10.48
CA ASP A 9 35.94 13.44 -9.75
C ASP A 9 36.30 11.94 -9.92
N ALA A 10 35.62 11.06 -9.16
CA ALA A 10 35.80 9.60 -9.21
C ALA A 10 35.09 8.96 -10.42
N TYR A 11 35.86 8.58 -11.43
CA TYR A 11 35.41 7.80 -12.60
C TYR A 11 35.85 6.33 -12.49
N ASP A 12 35.10 5.42 -13.11
CA ASP A 12 35.34 3.97 -13.10
C ASP A 12 36.55 3.49 -13.95
N GLY A 13 37.46 4.39 -14.32
CA GLY A 13 38.57 4.11 -15.25
C GLY A 13 38.16 4.05 -16.73
N ALA A 14 36.86 3.95 -17.05
CA ALA A 14 36.30 4.07 -18.40
C ALA A 14 35.66 5.44 -18.67
N GLN A 15 35.83 6.40 -17.75
CA GLN A 15 35.24 7.74 -17.80
C GLN A 15 33.69 7.72 -17.74
N ASN A 16 33.06 6.73 -17.07
CA ASN A 16 31.66 6.83 -16.69
C ASN A 16 31.48 7.49 -15.30
N PRO A 17 30.57 8.46 -15.16
CA PRO A 17 30.27 9.08 -13.88
C PRO A 17 29.54 8.10 -12.96
N THR A 18 30.02 7.97 -11.73
CA THR A 18 29.54 6.98 -10.75
C THR A 18 28.50 7.53 -9.76
N SER A 19 28.26 8.85 -9.77
CA SER A 19 27.34 9.54 -8.88
C SER A 19 26.67 10.71 -9.60
N PRO A 20 25.41 11.06 -9.29
CA PRO A 20 24.80 12.29 -9.78
C PRO A 20 25.60 13.50 -9.31
N ALA A 21 26.15 14.27 -10.25
CA ALA A 21 26.93 15.46 -9.99
C ALA A 21 27.11 16.29 -11.28
N THR A 22 27.63 17.51 -11.13
CA THR A 22 28.19 18.26 -12.25
C THR A 22 29.70 18.03 -12.29
N HIS A 23 30.16 17.41 -13.36
CA HIS A 23 31.56 17.15 -13.65
C HIS A 23 32.14 18.23 -14.54
N TYR A 24 33.42 18.54 -14.38
CA TYR A 24 34.16 19.46 -15.25
C TYR A 24 35.25 18.71 -16.00
N ILE A 25 35.31 18.91 -17.31
CA ILE A 25 36.22 18.23 -18.23
C ILE A 25 37.11 19.29 -18.89
N THR A 26 38.42 19.10 -18.81
CA THR A 26 39.43 19.88 -19.53
C THR A 26 40.28 18.98 -20.40
N VAL A 27 40.81 19.53 -21.49
CA VAL A 27 41.77 18.88 -22.37
C VAL A 27 43.11 19.60 -22.26
N GLU A 28 44.18 18.85 -22.00
CA GLU A 28 45.53 19.40 -21.93
C GLU A 28 46.38 18.91 -23.11
N TYR A 29 47.11 19.85 -23.72
CA TYR A 29 48.18 19.60 -24.68
C TYR A 29 49.51 19.93 -24.00
N GLY A 30 50.38 18.94 -23.82
CA GLY A 30 51.66 19.09 -23.12
C GLY A 30 52.76 19.85 -23.87
N GLY A 31 52.49 20.35 -25.09
CA GLY A 31 53.49 20.96 -25.96
C GLY A 31 54.34 19.96 -26.74
N ASP A 32 55.20 20.49 -27.61
CA ASP A 32 56.26 19.76 -28.29
C ASP A 32 57.46 20.67 -28.60
N GLY A 33 58.43 20.20 -29.39
CA GLY A 33 59.62 20.97 -29.75
C GLY A 33 59.35 22.23 -30.58
N SER A 34 58.12 22.40 -31.08
CA SER A 34 57.69 23.54 -31.90
C SER A 34 56.61 24.40 -31.24
N PHE A 35 55.79 23.84 -30.33
CA PHE A 35 54.66 24.55 -29.72
C PHE A 35 54.63 24.41 -28.18
N ALA A 36 54.25 25.50 -27.50
CA ALA A 36 54.01 25.48 -26.05
C ALA A 36 52.76 24.68 -25.70
N GLY A 37 52.72 24.13 -24.49
CA GLY A 37 51.53 23.47 -23.96
C GLY A 37 50.36 24.43 -23.72
N SER A 38 49.15 23.88 -23.69
CA SER A 38 47.92 24.64 -23.45
C SER A 38 46.81 23.75 -22.87
N THR A 39 45.94 24.34 -22.05
CA THR A 39 44.76 23.66 -21.50
C THR A 39 43.50 24.36 -21.99
N SER A 40 42.47 23.58 -22.36
CA SER A 40 41.17 24.13 -22.75
C SER A 40 40.47 24.80 -21.57
N GLU A 41 39.46 25.63 -21.85
CA GLU A 41 38.46 25.96 -20.83
C GLU A 41 37.75 24.69 -20.35
N ALA A 42 37.29 24.72 -19.09
CA ALA A 42 36.55 23.62 -18.51
C ALA A 42 35.13 23.57 -19.08
N GLN A 43 34.74 22.42 -19.63
CA GLN A 43 33.37 22.14 -20.02
C GLN A 43 32.65 21.39 -18.91
N SER A 44 31.41 21.79 -18.62
CA SER A 44 30.59 21.14 -17.60
C SER A 44 29.72 20.03 -18.19
N GLN A 45 29.58 18.93 -17.47
CA GLN A 45 28.68 17.82 -17.77
C GLN A 45 27.86 17.49 -16.53
N SER A 46 26.54 17.52 -16.64
CA SER A 46 25.65 17.18 -15.53
C SER A 46 25.13 15.74 -15.65
N VAL A 47 25.16 15.01 -14.54
CA VAL A 47 24.67 13.64 -14.42
C VAL A 47 23.53 13.63 -13.41
N GLY A 48 22.33 13.32 -13.89
CA GLY A 48 21.13 13.23 -13.06
C GLY A 48 20.93 11.84 -12.46
N LYS A 49 19.98 11.74 -11.52
CA LYS A 49 19.44 10.44 -11.08
C LYS A 49 18.58 9.82 -12.18
N ALA A 50 18.55 8.49 -12.24
CA ALA A 50 17.61 7.77 -13.09
C ALA A 50 16.19 7.92 -12.54
N ALA A 51 15.26 8.42 -13.37
CA ALA A 51 13.87 8.57 -12.98
C ALA A 51 13.14 7.22 -12.99
N THR A 52 12.10 7.08 -12.15
CA THR A 52 11.23 5.90 -12.14
C THR A 52 9.77 6.24 -12.38
N MET A 53 9.01 5.25 -12.84
CA MET A 53 7.55 5.27 -12.90
C MET A 53 6.99 4.01 -12.25
N THR A 54 6.08 4.19 -11.30
CA THR A 54 5.34 3.10 -10.64
C THR A 54 3.90 3.03 -11.16
N THR A 55 3.45 1.83 -11.52
CA THR A 55 2.04 1.52 -11.77
C THR A 55 1.55 0.49 -10.76
N LEU A 56 0.25 0.46 -10.50
CA LEU A 56 -0.37 -0.44 -9.54
C LEU A 56 -1.63 -1.07 -10.12
N VAL A 57 -1.85 -2.35 -9.85
CA VAL A 57 -3.09 -3.06 -10.17
C VAL A 57 -3.60 -3.84 -8.95
N SER A 58 -4.92 -4.00 -8.86
CA SER A 58 -5.57 -4.90 -7.90
C SER A 58 -6.00 -6.19 -8.59
N GLY A 59 -5.67 -7.34 -8.00
CA GLY A 59 -6.00 -8.65 -8.53
C GLY A 59 -7.46 -9.09 -8.32
N LEU A 60 -8.23 -8.39 -7.47
CA LEU A 60 -9.64 -8.69 -7.23
C LEU A 60 -10.43 -7.43 -6.87
N ASN A 61 -11.15 -6.85 -7.83
CA ASN A 61 -11.91 -5.62 -7.64
C ASN A 61 -13.23 -5.65 -8.45
N PRO A 62 -14.42 -5.58 -7.80
CA PRO A 62 -14.63 -5.51 -6.36
C PRO A 62 -14.30 -6.84 -5.65
N SER A 63 -13.93 -6.75 -4.37
CA SER A 63 -13.79 -7.91 -3.47
C SER A 63 -14.95 -7.97 -2.46
N ILE A 64 -15.00 -9.02 -1.64
CA ILE A 64 -15.89 -9.13 -0.47
C ILE A 64 -15.01 -9.10 0.78
N TYR A 65 -15.50 -8.53 1.89
CA TYR A 65 -14.79 -8.55 3.17
C TYR A 65 -14.33 -9.96 3.54
N GLY A 66 -13.04 -10.09 3.88
CA GLY A 66 -12.38 -11.37 4.16
C GLY A 66 -11.72 -12.04 2.95
N ASN A 67 -12.01 -11.61 1.72
CA ASN A 67 -11.28 -12.10 0.54
C ASN A 67 -9.83 -11.63 0.58
N SER A 68 -8.92 -12.51 0.18
CA SER A 68 -7.52 -12.16 -0.06
C SER A 68 -7.40 -11.40 -1.39
N VAL A 69 -6.85 -10.19 -1.36
CA VAL A 69 -6.57 -9.35 -2.54
C VAL A 69 -5.07 -9.19 -2.68
N VAL A 70 -4.56 -9.48 -3.89
CA VAL A 70 -3.16 -9.23 -4.25
C VAL A 70 -3.08 -7.92 -4.98
N PHE A 71 -2.23 -7.01 -4.52
CA PHE A 71 -1.86 -5.80 -5.25
C PHE A 71 -0.48 -6.01 -5.88
N THR A 72 -0.35 -5.60 -7.14
CA THR A 72 0.89 -5.76 -7.91
C THR A 72 1.36 -4.38 -8.37
N ALA A 73 2.52 -3.96 -7.87
CA ALA A 73 3.21 -2.78 -8.34
C ALA A 73 4.23 -3.18 -9.42
N THR A 74 4.33 -2.36 -10.46
CA THR A 74 5.41 -2.45 -11.46
C THR A 74 6.16 -1.14 -11.45
N VAL A 75 7.45 -1.19 -11.18
CA VAL A 75 8.36 -0.04 -11.17
C VAL A 75 9.29 -0.15 -12.36
N THR A 76 9.35 0.90 -13.17
CA THR A 76 10.21 0.97 -14.35
C THR A 76 11.18 2.12 -14.22
N ILE A 77 12.42 1.93 -14.68
CA ILE A 77 13.37 3.02 -14.88
C ILE A 77 13.07 3.68 -16.22
N GLN A 78 13.02 5.00 -16.24
CA GLN A 78 12.84 5.77 -17.46
C GLN A 78 14.18 5.96 -18.17
N ALA A 79 14.16 5.85 -19.50
CA ALA A 79 15.32 6.15 -20.33
C ALA A 79 15.78 7.62 -20.09
N PRO A 80 17.10 7.88 -20.11
CA PRO A 80 18.18 6.98 -20.50
C PRO A 80 18.72 6.08 -19.37
N GLY A 81 18.08 6.05 -18.20
CA GLY A 81 18.49 5.18 -17.09
C GLY A 81 18.34 3.70 -17.44
N ALA A 82 19.22 2.87 -16.87
CA ALA A 82 19.20 1.41 -17.04
C ALA A 82 19.63 0.64 -15.77
N ALA A 83 19.58 1.30 -14.61
CA ALA A 83 19.98 0.68 -13.34
C ALA A 83 19.00 -0.45 -12.94
N SER A 84 19.52 -1.51 -12.31
CA SER A 84 18.68 -2.54 -11.70
C SER A 84 18.07 -2.06 -10.38
N MET A 85 16.83 -2.45 -10.10
CA MET A 85 16.12 -2.18 -8.83
C MET A 85 15.78 -3.47 -8.06
N THR A 86 16.30 -4.62 -8.50
CA THR A 86 16.02 -5.92 -7.86
C THR A 86 16.43 -5.89 -6.39
N GLY A 87 15.54 -6.38 -5.53
CA GLY A 87 15.79 -6.42 -4.08
C GLY A 87 15.44 -5.14 -3.34
N GLU A 88 14.97 -4.09 -4.03
CA GLU A 88 14.49 -2.87 -3.39
C GLU A 88 13.00 -2.96 -3.05
N ASP A 89 12.56 -2.23 -2.02
CA ASP A 89 11.21 -2.33 -1.50
C ASP A 89 10.25 -1.29 -2.09
N VAL A 90 8.99 -1.71 -2.24
CA VAL A 90 7.82 -0.89 -2.56
C VAL A 90 6.85 -0.96 -1.38
N THR A 91 6.43 0.21 -0.90
CA THR A 91 5.43 0.32 0.18
C THR A 91 4.05 0.48 -0.41
N PHE A 92 3.11 -0.37 0.00
CA PHE A 92 1.70 -0.30 -0.42
C PHE A 92 0.88 0.37 0.67
N ARG A 93 0.04 1.32 0.30
CA ARG A 93 -0.75 2.14 1.22
C ARG A 93 -2.21 2.19 0.82
N ASP A 94 -3.10 2.26 1.81
CA ASP A 94 -4.49 2.70 1.66
C ASP A 94 -4.61 4.07 2.35
N GLY A 95 -4.63 5.14 1.56
CA GLY A 95 -4.44 6.50 2.07
C GLY A 95 -3.13 6.62 2.87
N ALA A 96 -3.24 6.91 4.16
CA ALA A 96 -2.08 7.01 5.06
C ALA A 96 -1.66 5.67 5.69
N ALA A 97 -2.53 4.65 5.67
CA ALA A 97 -2.28 3.37 6.32
C ALA A 97 -1.37 2.48 5.45
N THR A 98 -0.30 1.94 6.02
CA THR A 98 0.54 0.95 5.34
C THR A 98 -0.15 -0.40 5.33
N LEU A 99 -0.37 -0.97 4.14
CA LEU A 99 -0.88 -2.33 3.95
C LEU A 99 0.24 -3.37 4.06
N GLY A 100 1.44 -3.00 3.63
CA GLY A 100 2.64 -3.84 3.71
C GLY A 100 3.72 -3.35 2.74
N THR A 101 4.80 -4.12 2.66
CA THR A 101 5.90 -3.91 1.70
C THR A 101 6.05 -5.14 0.81
N GLY A 102 6.44 -4.91 -0.43
CA GLY A 102 6.84 -5.96 -1.36
C GLY A 102 8.20 -5.61 -1.96
N THR A 103 9.03 -6.63 -2.21
CA THR A 103 10.36 -6.44 -2.78
C THR A 103 10.31 -6.62 -4.30
N LEU A 104 11.02 -5.76 -5.04
CA LEU A 104 11.11 -5.80 -6.49
C LEU A 104 11.90 -7.02 -6.97
N ASP A 105 11.30 -7.77 -7.89
CA ASP A 105 12.00 -8.80 -8.65
C ASP A 105 12.82 -8.22 -9.81
N ALA A 106 13.45 -9.10 -10.60
CA ALA A 106 14.25 -8.69 -11.77
C ALA A 106 13.44 -8.03 -12.90
N SER A 107 12.11 -8.13 -12.87
CA SER A 107 11.21 -7.47 -13.81
C SER A 107 10.65 -6.15 -13.26
N GLY A 108 11.09 -5.73 -12.07
CA GLY A 108 10.57 -4.54 -11.40
C GLY A 108 9.16 -4.75 -10.83
N ILE A 109 8.80 -5.99 -10.48
CA ILE A 109 7.48 -6.30 -9.92
C ILE A 109 7.61 -6.52 -8.41
N ALA A 110 6.74 -5.86 -7.65
CA ALA A 110 6.54 -6.08 -6.22
C ALA A 110 5.07 -6.40 -5.95
N THR A 111 4.79 -7.26 -4.97
CA THR A 111 3.41 -7.61 -4.60
C THR A 111 3.19 -7.52 -3.09
N VAL A 112 1.95 -7.23 -2.71
CA VAL A 112 1.45 -7.38 -1.34
C VAL A 112 0.09 -8.06 -1.37
N THR A 113 -0.19 -8.87 -0.37
CA THR A 113 -1.48 -9.56 -0.20
C THR A 113 -2.14 -9.09 1.09
N THR A 114 -3.42 -8.74 1.04
CA THR A 114 -4.20 -8.36 2.22
C THR A 114 -5.64 -8.90 2.16
N SER A 115 -6.16 -9.30 3.31
CA SER A 115 -7.57 -9.67 3.51
C SER A 115 -8.27 -8.79 4.56
N LEU A 116 -7.57 -7.75 5.03
CA LEU A 116 -7.97 -6.92 6.17
C LEU A 116 -8.70 -5.63 5.78
N LEU A 117 -8.95 -5.42 4.48
CA LEU A 117 -9.69 -4.25 4.01
C LEU A 117 -11.14 -4.33 4.48
N SER A 118 -11.61 -3.28 5.15
CA SER A 118 -12.98 -3.16 5.63
C SER A 118 -13.97 -2.97 4.48
N GLY A 119 -15.27 -3.07 4.75
CA GLY A 119 -16.28 -2.80 3.71
C GLY A 119 -16.31 -1.32 3.33
N GLY A 120 -16.11 -0.99 2.06
CA GLY A 120 -16.01 0.39 1.58
C GLY A 120 -15.23 0.53 0.29
N VAL A 121 -14.82 1.76 0.00
CA VAL A 121 -13.93 2.08 -1.13
C VAL A 121 -12.59 2.54 -0.56
N HIS A 122 -11.51 1.92 -1.02
CA HIS A 122 -10.14 2.16 -0.60
C HIS A 122 -9.34 2.75 -1.75
N SER A 123 -8.49 3.73 -1.47
CA SER A 123 -7.63 4.37 -2.46
C SER A 123 -6.21 3.88 -2.25
N VAL A 124 -5.85 2.81 -2.98
CA VAL A 124 -4.58 2.11 -2.77
C VAL A 124 -3.50 2.69 -3.68
N THR A 125 -2.32 2.96 -3.12
CA THR A 125 -1.13 3.41 -3.84
C THR A 125 0.06 2.51 -3.57
N ALA A 126 1.02 2.50 -4.49
CA ALA A 126 2.32 1.88 -4.32
C ALA A 126 3.41 2.95 -4.44
N GLU A 127 4.33 2.96 -3.49
CA GLU A 127 5.38 3.96 -3.32
C GLU A 127 6.75 3.28 -3.34
N TYR A 128 7.56 3.62 -4.34
CA TYR A 128 8.96 3.25 -4.41
C TYR A 128 9.82 4.43 -3.94
N GLY A 129 10.62 4.23 -2.89
CA GLY A 129 11.36 5.31 -2.22
C GLY A 129 12.59 5.82 -3.00
N GLY A 130 13.07 5.06 -3.98
CA GLY A 130 14.33 5.35 -4.68
C GLY A 130 15.57 5.14 -3.81
N ARG A 131 16.72 5.55 -4.35
CA ARG A 131 18.03 5.48 -3.70
C ARG A 131 18.99 6.57 -4.20
N THR A 132 20.27 6.49 -3.85
CA THR A 132 21.27 7.55 -4.13
C THR A 132 21.26 8.04 -5.59
N ASN A 133 21.17 7.14 -6.56
CA ASN A 133 21.21 7.42 -7.99
C ASN A 133 19.90 7.12 -8.75
N ILE A 134 18.82 6.81 -8.03
CA ILE A 134 17.49 6.52 -8.60
C ILE A 134 16.45 7.35 -7.86
N THR A 135 15.60 8.10 -8.54
CA THR A 135 14.50 8.82 -7.87
C THR A 135 13.38 7.85 -7.51
N GLY A 136 12.71 8.09 -6.39
CA GLY A 136 11.46 7.42 -6.06
C GLY A 136 10.30 7.83 -6.99
N SER A 137 9.21 7.07 -6.93
CA SER A 137 7.96 7.36 -7.61
C SER A 137 6.77 6.75 -6.86
N VAL A 138 5.57 7.29 -7.12
CA VAL A 138 4.31 6.84 -6.52
C VAL A 138 3.31 6.56 -7.64
N SER A 139 2.58 5.45 -7.55
CA SER A 139 1.53 5.13 -8.50
C SER A 139 0.33 6.08 -8.39
N SER A 140 -0.46 6.17 -9.45
CA SER A 140 -1.84 6.63 -9.32
C SER A 140 -2.62 5.75 -8.32
N GLY A 141 -3.62 6.32 -7.65
CA GLY A 141 -4.50 5.58 -6.75
C GLY A 141 -5.39 4.58 -7.51
N VAL A 142 -5.38 3.33 -7.08
CA VAL A 142 -6.34 2.30 -7.50
C VAL A 142 -7.50 2.27 -6.53
N MET A 143 -8.71 2.47 -7.04
CA MET A 143 -9.94 2.42 -6.25
C MET A 143 -10.36 0.97 -6.04
N GLN A 144 -10.04 0.38 -4.90
CA GLN A 144 -10.46 -0.96 -4.50
C GLN A 144 -11.82 -0.89 -3.80
N THR A 145 -12.84 -1.53 -4.36
CA THR A 145 -14.15 -1.65 -3.71
C THR A 145 -14.25 -2.98 -2.95
N VAL A 146 -14.65 -2.92 -1.69
CA VAL A 146 -14.88 -4.09 -0.83
C VAL A 146 -16.35 -4.13 -0.44
N ASN A 147 -17.07 -5.11 -0.98
CA ASN A 147 -18.44 -5.41 -0.64
C ASN A 147 -18.53 -6.01 0.76
N LYS A 148 -19.60 -5.68 1.49
CA LYS A 148 -19.86 -6.29 2.80
C LYS A 148 -20.16 -7.79 2.63
N ALA A 149 -19.63 -8.61 3.52
CA ALA A 149 -20.04 -10.01 3.62
C ALA A 149 -21.50 -10.09 4.12
N SER A 150 -22.25 -11.07 3.62
CA SER A 150 -23.61 -11.34 4.10
C SER A 150 -23.56 -11.86 5.54
N GLN A 151 -24.49 -11.41 6.38
CA GLN A 151 -24.72 -12.02 7.69
C GLN A 151 -26.22 -12.22 7.94
N SER A 152 -26.54 -13.24 8.73
CA SER A 152 -27.89 -13.51 9.22
C SER A 152 -27.89 -13.54 10.74
N ILE A 153 -29.04 -13.22 11.34
CA ILE A 153 -29.32 -13.45 12.76
C ILE A 153 -30.34 -14.57 12.83
N THR A 154 -30.02 -15.63 13.56
CA THR A 154 -30.96 -16.68 13.92
C THR A 154 -31.43 -16.44 15.34
N PHE A 155 -32.71 -16.10 15.50
CA PHE A 155 -33.34 -15.95 16.81
C PHE A 155 -34.19 -17.19 17.11
N GLY A 156 -33.99 -17.79 18.30
CA GLY A 156 -34.75 -18.96 18.71
C GLY A 156 -36.24 -18.62 18.88
N ALA A 157 -37.12 -19.54 18.48
CA ALA A 157 -38.55 -19.36 18.69
C ALA A 157 -38.86 -19.21 20.19
N LEU A 158 -39.64 -18.20 20.54
CA LEU A 158 -40.13 -18.00 21.90
C LEU A 158 -41.44 -18.77 22.07
N GLY A 159 -41.51 -19.56 23.15
CA GLY A 159 -42.77 -20.18 23.57
C GLY A 159 -43.58 -19.26 24.46
N ASP A 160 -44.91 -19.42 24.44
CA ASP A 160 -45.82 -18.66 25.28
C ASP A 160 -45.46 -18.76 26.77
N LYS A 161 -45.58 -17.65 27.47
CA LYS A 161 -45.34 -17.54 28.92
C LYS A 161 -46.57 -17.00 29.61
N VAL A 162 -46.80 -17.49 30.83
CA VAL A 162 -47.87 -17.01 31.71
C VAL A 162 -47.36 -15.82 32.51
N TYR A 163 -48.21 -14.82 32.75
CA TYR A 163 -47.88 -13.71 33.64
C TYR A 163 -47.47 -14.21 35.03
N GLY A 164 -46.39 -13.66 35.58
CA GLY A 164 -45.77 -14.12 36.84
C GLY A 164 -44.83 -15.31 36.69
N ALA A 165 -44.61 -15.83 35.47
CA ALA A 165 -43.56 -16.80 35.22
C ALA A 165 -42.18 -16.22 35.56
N ALA A 166 -41.27 -17.08 36.00
CA ALA A 166 -39.88 -16.70 36.22
C ALA A 166 -39.27 -16.12 34.94
N ALA A 167 -38.35 -15.16 35.12
CA ALA A 167 -37.58 -14.61 34.02
C ALA A 167 -36.86 -15.74 33.26
N PHE A 168 -36.82 -15.64 31.94
CA PHE A 168 -36.29 -16.69 31.07
C PHE A 168 -35.21 -16.14 30.13
N PRO A 169 -34.18 -16.94 29.80
CA PRO A 169 -33.17 -16.52 28.86
C PRO A 169 -33.68 -16.60 27.42
N VAL A 170 -33.17 -15.71 26.58
CA VAL A 170 -33.30 -15.77 25.13
C VAL A 170 -31.93 -15.93 24.48
N THR A 171 -31.91 -16.54 23.30
CA THR A 171 -30.67 -16.76 22.55
C THR A 171 -30.87 -16.40 21.09
N ALA A 172 -29.88 -15.70 20.55
CA ALA A 172 -29.75 -15.37 19.15
C ALA A 172 -28.29 -15.56 18.76
N THR A 173 -28.06 -15.97 17.53
CA THR A 173 -26.71 -16.12 16.99
C THR A 173 -26.63 -15.33 15.70
N ALA A 174 -25.68 -14.40 15.63
CA ALA A 174 -25.30 -13.76 14.38
C ALA A 174 -24.26 -14.64 13.66
N SER A 175 -24.42 -14.88 12.36
CA SER A 175 -23.47 -15.67 11.57
C SER A 175 -22.07 -15.05 11.51
N SER A 176 -21.94 -13.75 11.83
CA SER A 176 -20.68 -13.03 11.95
C SER A 176 -19.94 -13.28 13.26
N GLY A 177 -20.56 -13.96 14.24
CA GLY A 177 -20.02 -14.13 15.59
C GLY A 177 -20.08 -12.87 16.46
N LEU A 178 -20.61 -11.77 15.95
CA LEU A 178 -20.83 -10.55 16.72
C LEU A 178 -21.93 -10.76 17.77
N THR A 179 -21.80 -10.11 18.92
CA THR A 179 -22.78 -10.18 20.00
C THR A 179 -24.12 -9.62 19.56
N VAL A 180 -25.20 -10.40 19.75
CA VAL A 180 -26.57 -9.92 19.57
C VAL A 180 -27.03 -9.27 20.88
N THR A 181 -27.66 -8.10 20.78
CA THR A 181 -28.29 -7.41 21.91
C THR A 181 -29.80 -7.51 21.78
N PHE A 182 -30.48 -7.67 22.92
CA PHE A 182 -31.92 -7.80 23.01
C PHE A 182 -32.51 -6.54 23.64
N ALA A 183 -33.69 -6.12 23.17
CA ALA A 183 -34.42 -5.01 23.76
C ALA A 183 -35.91 -5.29 23.68
N SER A 184 -36.65 -4.99 24.75
CA SER A 184 -38.11 -5.08 24.68
C SER A 184 -38.68 -3.87 23.94
N MET A 185 -39.50 -4.12 22.92
CA MET A 185 -40.35 -3.09 22.31
C MET A 185 -41.63 -2.85 23.12
N THR A 186 -41.92 -3.73 24.08
CA THR A 186 -43.08 -3.63 25.00
C THR A 186 -42.63 -3.64 26.47
N PRO A 187 -41.89 -2.62 26.95
CA PRO A 187 -41.33 -2.63 28.31
C PRO A 187 -42.36 -2.73 29.43
N ALA A 188 -43.60 -2.28 29.17
CA ALA A 188 -44.72 -2.41 30.11
C ALA A 188 -45.25 -3.84 30.24
N VAL A 189 -44.95 -4.74 29.30
CA VAL A 189 -45.37 -6.15 29.28
C VAL A 189 -44.22 -7.07 29.70
N CYS A 190 -43.02 -6.82 29.21
CA CYS A 190 -41.81 -7.55 29.57
C CYS A 190 -40.60 -6.64 29.53
N THR A 191 -39.67 -6.77 30.48
CA THR A 191 -38.38 -6.06 30.47
C THR A 191 -37.27 -7.00 30.04
N VAL A 192 -36.20 -6.46 29.46
CA VAL A 192 -35.02 -7.22 29.03
C VAL A 192 -33.78 -6.66 29.70
N SER A 193 -32.99 -7.53 30.32
CA SER A 193 -31.67 -7.20 30.89
C SER A 193 -30.65 -8.24 30.42
N GLY A 194 -29.68 -7.80 29.61
CA GLY A 194 -28.79 -8.73 28.91
C GLY A 194 -29.57 -9.65 27.96
N ASN A 195 -29.54 -10.95 28.23
CA ASN A 195 -30.33 -11.95 27.51
C ASN A 195 -31.49 -12.52 28.33
N ILE A 196 -31.84 -11.88 29.46
CA ILE A 196 -32.93 -12.32 30.34
C ILE A 196 -34.16 -11.46 30.12
N VAL A 197 -35.29 -12.12 29.88
CA VAL A 197 -36.61 -11.52 29.69
C VAL A 197 -37.43 -11.74 30.95
N SER A 198 -37.95 -10.66 31.52
CA SER A 198 -38.80 -10.68 32.71
C SER A 198 -40.22 -10.24 32.34
N PRO A 199 -41.23 -11.13 32.40
CA PRO A 199 -42.62 -10.74 32.24
C PRO A 199 -43.05 -9.82 33.40
N VAL A 200 -43.67 -8.68 33.10
CA VAL A 200 -44.10 -7.68 34.10
C VAL A 200 -45.58 -7.31 34.01
N ALA A 201 -46.27 -7.63 32.92
CA ALA A 201 -47.73 -7.53 32.80
C ALA A 201 -48.29 -8.57 31.81
N ASN A 202 -49.61 -8.69 31.76
CA ASN A 202 -50.30 -9.43 30.71
C ASN A 202 -50.25 -8.67 29.37
N GLY A 203 -50.04 -9.39 28.27
CA GLY A 203 -50.03 -8.81 26.92
C GLY A 203 -49.03 -9.51 26.00
N ALA A 204 -48.90 -9.00 24.77
CA ALA A 204 -47.90 -9.47 23.83
C ALA A 204 -46.52 -8.89 24.20
N CYS A 205 -45.57 -9.77 24.52
CA CYS A 205 -44.17 -9.40 24.73
C CYS A 205 -43.44 -9.41 23.37
N THR A 206 -42.93 -8.25 22.93
CA THR A 206 -42.14 -8.10 21.69
C THR A 206 -40.70 -7.73 22.04
N ILE A 207 -39.73 -8.50 21.50
CA ILE A 207 -38.29 -8.44 21.77
C ILE A 207 -37.53 -8.32 20.46
#